data_AF-A0A349SDV4-F1
#
_entry.id   AF-A0A349SDV4-F1
#
_cell.length_a   1.000
_cell.length_b   1.000
_cell.length_c   1.000
_cell.angle_alpha   90.00
_cell.angle_beta   90.00
_cell.angle_gamma   90.00
#
_symmetry.space_group_name_H-M   'P 1'
#
loop_
_entity.id
_entity.type
_entity.pdbx_description
1 polymer ?
#
loop_
_entity_poly.entity_id
_entity_poly.type
_entity_poly.pdbx_seq_one_letter_code
_entity_poly.pdbx_strand_id
1 'polypeptide(L)'
;MAIKVAINGFGRIGRNVFRAMFESGQQSHFEVIAINDLGDAATNAHLLQYDTAHGRFGEAVTVEDDCFVVGDKRVKVLAER
;
A
#
# COMPACT_ATOMS: atom_id res chain seq x y z
N MET A 1 -14.50 13.76 -4.46
CA MET A 1 -13.11 13.83 -4.92
C MET A 1 -12.26 13.34 -3.77
N ALA A 2 -11.48 12.27 -3.96
CA ALA A 2 -10.65 11.72 -2.88
C ALA A 2 -9.41 12.60 -2.65
N ILE A 3 -8.97 12.69 -1.40
CA ILE A 3 -7.70 13.31 -1.03
C ILE A 3 -6.58 12.37 -1.45
N LYS A 4 -5.66 12.85 -2.28
CA LYS A 4 -4.50 12.08 -2.71
C LYS A 4 -3.45 12.06 -1.62
N VAL A 5 -3.01 10.86 -1.26
CA VAL A 5 -2.05 10.62 -0.17
C VAL A 5 -0.83 9.89 -0.72
N ALA A 6 0.35 10.29 -0.24
CA ALA A 6 1.57 9.51 -0.39
C ALA A 6 2.06 9.09 1.01
N ILE A 7 2.62 7.89 1.12
CA ILE A 7 3.17 7.36 2.39
C ILE A 7 4.69 7.28 2.26
N ASN A 8 5.41 8.08 3.05
CA ASN A 8 6.87 8.02 3.11
C ASN A 8 7.31 7.13 4.28
N GLY A 9 7.91 5.99 3.96
CA GLY A 9 8.22 4.90 4.88
C GLY A 9 7.10 3.85 4.93
N PHE A 10 7.24 2.77 4.17
CA PHE A 10 6.25 1.67 4.09
C PHE A 10 6.59 0.51 5.03
N GLY A 11 7.06 0.86 6.22
CA GLY A 11 7.27 -0.04 7.35
C GLY A 11 5.96 -0.44 8.04
N ARG A 12 6.03 -0.84 9.32
CA ARG A 12 4.85 -1.32 10.06
C ARG A 12 3.70 -0.30 10.10
N ILE A 13 3.99 0.95 10.43
CA ILE A 13 2.95 1.98 10.52
C ILE A 13 2.40 2.34 9.13
N GLY A 14 3.27 2.55 8.14
CA GLY A 14 2.83 2.86 6.78
C GLY A 14 1.91 1.80 6.19
N ARG A 15 2.26 0.51 6.32
CA ARG A 15 1.42 -0.60 5.87
C ARG A 15 0.10 -0.67 6.65
N ASN A 16 0.12 -0.51 7.97
CA ASN A 16 -1.10 -0.56 8.77
C ASN A 16 -2.03 0.62 8.51
N VAL A 17 -1.50 1.81 8.19
CA VAL A 17 -2.31 2.96 7.75
C VAL A 17 -2.96 2.66 6.40
N PHE A 18 -2.20 2.12 5.44
CA PHE A 18 -2.75 1.69 4.15
C PHE A 18 -3.86 0.65 4.33
N ARG A 19 -3.61 -0.39 5.13
CA ARG A 19 -4.59 -1.43 5.45
C ARG A 19 -5.83 -0.85 6.11
N ALA A 20 -5.68 0.03 7.10
CA ALA A 20 -6.81 0.66 7.78
C ALA A 20 -7.67 1.46 6.80
N MET A 21 -7.08 2.21 5.86
CA MET A 21 -7.84 2.93 4.84
C MET A 21 -8.67 1.99 3.95
N PHE A 22 -8.11 0.85 3.56
CA PHE A 22 -8.81 -0.16 2.76
C PHE A 22 -9.87 -0.92 3.55
N GLU A 23 -9.50 -1.50 4.69
CA GLU A 23 -10.36 -2.37 5.51
C GLU A 23 -11.50 -1.59 6.18
N SER A 24 -11.36 -0.27 6.39
CA SER A 24 -12.43 0.60 6.92
C SER A 24 -13.29 1.28 5.85
N GLY A 25 -13.10 0.95 4.57
CA GLY A 25 -13.93 1.46 3.48
C GLY A 25 -13.69 2.95 3.15
N GLN A 26 -12.50 3.48 3.44
CA GLN A 26 -12.18 4.90 3.29
C GLN A 26 -11.60 5.28 1.93
N GLN A 27 -11.56 4.35 0.96
CA GLN A 27 -10.97 4.57 -0.37
C GLN A 27 -11.68 5.68 -1.17
N SER A 28 -12.93 6.03 -0.83
CA SER A 28 -13.68 7.14 -1.44
C SER A 28 -13.23 8.51 -0.93
N HIS A 29 -12.66 8.56 0.27
CA HIS A 29 -12.17 9.76 0.94
C HIS A 29 -10.66 9.95 0.73
N PHE A 30 -9.89 8.86 0.76
CA PHE A 30 -8.44 8.87 0.62
C PHE A 30 -7.98 7.90 -0.47
N GLU A 31 -7.15 8.41 -1.38
CA GLU A 31 -6.53 7.64 -2.44
C GLU A 31 -5.02 7.63 -2.23
N VAL A 32 -4.46 6.48 -1.86
CA VAL A 32 -3.00 6.33 -1.78
C VAL A 32 -2.46 6.16 -3.19
N ILE A 33 -1.80 7.19 -3.71
CA ILE A 33 -1.29 7.21 -5.09
C ILE A 33 0.17 6.73 -5.17
N ALA A 34 0.91 6.83 -4.07
CA ALA A 34 2.32 6.47 -4.02
C ALA A 34 2.79 6.09 -2.62
N ILE A 35 3.83 5.27 -2.57
CA ILE A 35 4.64 5.04 -1.38
C ILE A 35 6.11 5.30 -1.70
N ASN A 36 6.89 5.67 -0.70
CA ASN A 36 8.34 5.67 -0.77
C ASN A 36 8.91 4.72 0.29
N ASP A 37 9.70 3.74 -0.12
CA ASP A 37 10.37 2.78 0.76
C ASP A 37 11.65 2.26 0.10
N LEU A 38 12.62 1.78 0.89
CA LEU A 38 13.87 1.25 0.33
C LEU A 38 13.68 -0.12 -0.33
N GLY A 39 12.59 -0.83 -0.05
CA GLY A 39 12.21 -2.06 -0.73
C GLY A 39 11.57 -1.82 -2.10
N ASP A 40 11.68 -2.80 -3.00
CA ASP A 40 11.02 -2.75 -4.31
C ASP A 40 9.50 -3.01 -4.22
N ALA A 41 8.79 -2.86 -5.34
CA ALA A 41 7.34 -3.06 -5.40
C ALA A 41 6.92 -4.49 -5.01
N ALA A 42 7.70 -5.50 -5.40
CA ALA A 42 7.42 -6.89 -5.05
C ALA A 42 7.56 -7.17 -3.56
N THR A 43 8.60 -6.64 -2.93
CA THR A 43 8.83 -6.74 -1.48
C THR A 43 7.71 -6.04 -0.72
N ASN A 44 7.38 -4.80 -1.11
CA ASN A 44 6.31 -4.04 -0.46
C ASN A 44 4.93 -4.71 -0.64
N ALA A 45 4.63 -5.25 -1.82
CA ALA A 45 3.42 -6.00 -2.07
C ALA A 45 3.32 -7.25 -1.19
N HIS A 46 4.42 -8.02 -1.08
CA HIS A 46 4.47 -9.20 -0.23
C HIS A 46 4.25 -8.85 1.25
N LEU A 47 4.94 -7.83 1.76
CA LEU A 47 4.82 -7.38 3.15
C LEU A 47 3.46 -6.74 3.46
N LEU A 48 2.78 -6.18 2.46
CA LEU A 48 1.40 -5.73 2.60
C LEU A 48 0.43 -6.91 2.64
N GLN A 49 0.61 -7.90 1.75
CA GLN A 49 -0.24 -9.07 1.67
C GLN A 49 -0.17 -9.93 2.94
N TYR A 50 1.02 -10.06 3.54
CA TYR A 50 1.29 -10.95 4.67
C TYR A 50 1.85 -10.18 5.88
N ASP A 51 1.02 -10.02 6.92
CA ASP A 51 1.43 -9.46 8.20
C ASP A 51 1.38 -10.53 9.29
N THR A 52 2.44 -10.65 10.08
CA THR A 52 2.52 -11.65 11.16
C THR A 52 1.57 -11.36 12.32
N ALA A 53 1.32 -10.08 12.65
CA ALA A 53 0.50 -9.68 13.79
C ALA A 53 -0.97 -9.52 13.40
N HIS A 54 -1.25 -8.97 12.22
CA HIS A 54 -2.61 -8.68 11.74
C HIS A 54 -3.11 -9.67 10.68
N GLY A 55 -2.35 -10.73 10.43
CA GLY A 55 -2.69 -11.74 9.44
C GLY A 55 -2.66 -11.21 8.00
N ARG A 56 -3.24 -12.00 7.10
CA ARG A 56 -3.27 -11.70 5.68
C ARG A 56 -4.17 -10.49 5.40
N PHE A 57 -3.72 -9.59 4.53
CA PHE A 57 -4.56 -8.50 4.03
C PHE A 57 -5.72 -9.06 3.20
N GLY A 58 -6.91 -8.49 3.39
CA GLY A 58 -8.17 -9.03 2.86
C GLY A 58 -8.29 -8.97 1.34
N GLU A 59 -7.44 -8.18 0.67
CA GLU A 59 -7.39 -8.07 -0.77
C GLU A 59 -6.11 -8.68 -1.35
N ALA A 60 -6.19 -9.09 -2.62
CA ALA A 60 -5.03 -9.55 -3.36
C ALA A 60 -4.14 -8.35 -3.71
N VAL A 61 -2.85 -8.48 -3.41
CA VAL A 61 -1.83 -7.49 -3.78
C VAL A 61 -0.99 -8.07 -4.91
N THR A 62 -1.09 -7.49 -6.10
CA THR A 62 -0.28 -7.86 -7.26
C THR A 62 0.76 -6.79 -7.57
N VAL A 63 1.69 -7.09 -8.47
CA VAL A 63 2.77 -6.19 -8.87
C VAL A 63 2.69 -5.97 -10.36
N GLU A 64 2.78 -4.71 -10.78
CA GLU A 64 2.86 -4.28 -12.17
C GLU A 64 3.98 -3.24 -12.28
N ASP A 65 5.09 -3.63 -12.89
CA ASP A 65 6.31 -2.82 -12.99
C ASP A 65 6.81 -2.34 -11.61
N ASP A 66 6.85 -1.03 -11.42
CA ASP A 66 7.24 -0.33 -10.18
C ASP A 66 6.02 0.09 -9.34
N CYS A 67 4.90 -0.60 -9.51
CA CYS A 67 3.68 -0.38 -8.76
C CYS A 67 3.23 -1.69 -8.10
N PHE A 68 2.55 -1.57 -6.96
CA PHE A 68 1.67 -2.64 -6.49
C PHE A 68 0.21 -2.25 -6.76
N VAL A 69 -0.64 -3.26 -6.94
CA VAL A 69 -2.05 -3.09 -7.28
C VAL A 69 -2.92 -3.82 -6.27
N VAL A 70 -3.95 -3.13 -5.79
CA VAL A 70 -4.99 -3.67 -4.90
C VAL A 70 -6.35 -3.34 -5.50
N GLY A 71 -7.06 -4.35 -5.99
CA GLY A 71 -8.30 -4.14 -6.74
C GLY A 71 -8.05 -3.32 -8.01
N ASP A 72 -8.70 -2.15 -8.11
CA ASP A 72 -8.51 -1.18 -9.18
C ASP A 72 -7.48 -0.08 -8.84
N LYS A 73 -6.85 -0.14 -7.66
CA LYS A 73 -5.94 0.89 -7.16
C LYS A 73 -4.49 0.52 -7.46
N ARG A 74 -3.88 1.26 -8.39
CA ARG A 74 -2.45 1.19 -8.70
C ARG A 74 -1.68 2.20 -7.85
N VAL A 75 -0.70 1.72 -7.09
CA VAL A 75 0.10 2.53 -6.16
C VAL A 75 1.55 2.51 -6.60
N LYS A 76 2.09 3.70 -6.92
CA LYS A 76 3.49 3.85 -7.33
C LYS A 76 4.43 3.56 -6.16
N VAL A 77 5.48 2.78 -6.40
CA VAL A 77 6.56 2.57 -5.43
C VAL A 77 7.77 3.36 -5.86
N LEU A 78 8.27 4.21 -4.96
CA LEU A 78 9.54 4.94 -5.09
C LEU A 78 10.54 4.40 -4.07
N ALA A 79 11.83 4.60 -4.35
CA ALA A 79 12.94 4.15 -3.50
C ALA A 79 13.98 5.26 -3.28
N GLU A 80 13.50 6.43 -2.86
CA GLU A 80 14.29 7.65 -2.65
C GLU A 80 14.60 7.88 -1.16
N ARG A 81 15.71 8.57 -0.87
CA ARG A 81 16.15 8.93 0.50
C ARG A 81 15.91 10.40 0.83
#